data_AF-A0A2T2UTW1-F1
#
_entry.id   AF-A0A2T2UTW1-F1
#
_cell.length_a   1.000
_cell.length_b   1.000
_cell.length_c   1.000
_cell.angle_alpha   90.00
_cell.angle_beta   90.00
_cell.angle_gamma   90.00
#
_symmetry.space_group_name_H-M   'P 1'
#
loop_
_entity.id
_entity.type
_entity.pdbx_description
1 polymer ?
#
loop_
_entity_poly.entity_id
_entity_poly.type
_entity_poly.pdbx_seq_one_letter_code
_entity_poly.pdbx_strand_id
1 'polypeptide(L)' 'MEALVLRGVTVGEGAVVGAGAVVTQDVPPQTVGAGNPATVVREL' A
#
# COMPACT_ATOMS: atom_id res chain seq x y z
N MET A 1 4.85 -13.53 -5.19
CA MET A 1 3.71 -12.68 -5.63
C MET A 1 4.18 -11.24 -5.63
N GLU A 2 3.82 -10.50 -6.66
CA GLU A 2 4.16 -9.08 -6.82
C GLU A 2 3.02 -8.21 -6.28
N ALA A 3 3.31 -6.96 -5.94
CA ALA A 3 2.30 -5.93 -5.66
C ALA A 3 2.29 -4.92 -6.82
N LEU A 4 1.11 -4.43 -7.19
CA LEU A 4 0.95 -3.45 -8.26
C LEU A 4 0.70 -2.07 -7.66
N VAL A 5 1.54 -1.08 -7.99
CA VAL A 5 1.33 0.32 -7.61
C VAL A 5 0.90 1.11 -8.83
N LEU A 6 -0.31 1.68 -8.80
CA LEU A 6 -0.82 2.46 -9.92
C LEU A 6 -0.12 3.81 -10.03
N ARG A 7 -0.07 4.34 -11.25
CA ARG A 7 0.55 5.64 -11.53
C ARG A 7 -0.12 6.76 -10.74
N GLY A 8 0.70 7.64 -10.14
CA GLY A 8 0.22 8.82 -9.41
C GLY A 8 0.02 8.59 -7.92
N VAL A 9 0.25 7.36 -7.44
CA VAL A 9 0.21 7.01 -6.02
C VAL A 9 1.55 7.30 -5.34
N THR A 10 1.49 7.85 -4.13
CA THR A 10 2.62 8.02 -3.22
C THR A 10 2.60 6.94 -2.14
N VAL A 11 3.74 6.27 -1.93
CA VAL A 11 3.95 5.36 -0.79
C VAL A 11 4.78 6.11 0.25
N GLY A 12 4.19 6.36 1.41
CA GLY A 12 4.82 7.10 2.50
C GLY A 12 6.03 6.38 3.08
N GLU A 13 6.91 7.14 3.74
CA GLU A 13 8.10 6.62 4.39
C GLU A 13 7.74 5.58 5.46
N GLY A 14 8.45 4.45 5.46
CA GLY A 14 8.21 3.35 6.40
C GLY A 14 6.90 2.59 6.18
N ALA A 15 6.14 2.87 5.11
CA ALA A 15 4.95 2.09 4.78
C ALA A 15 5.31 0.69 4.24
N VAL A 16 4.46 -0.29 4.53
CA VAL A 16 4.60 -1.68 4.07
C VAL A 16 3.45 -2.03 3.13
N VAL A 17 3.78 -2.51 1.94
CA VAL A 17 2.79 -3.00 0.95
C VAL A 17 2.74 -4.53 1.00
N GLY A 18 1.56 -5.08 1.26
CA GLY A 18 1.32 -6.52 1.32
C GLY A 18 1.52 -7.23 -0.02
N ALA A 19 1.91 -8.50 0.01
CA ALA A 19 2.03 -9.32 -1.19
C ALA A 19 0.68 -9.44 -1.92
N GLY A 20 0.67 -9.25 -3.25
CA GLY A 20 -0.54 -9.31 -4.06
C GLY A 20 -1.43 -8.06 -3.97
N ALA A 21 -1.00 -7.00 -3.29
CA ALA A 21 -1.77 -5.77 -3.18
C ALA A 21 -1.86 -5.02 -4.51
N VAL A 22 -3.00 -4.37 -4.76
CA VAL A 22 -3.20 -3.43 -5.88
C VAL A 22 -3.43 -2.05 -5.29
N VAL A 23 -2.39 -1.23 -5.28
CA VAL A 23 -2.38 0.08 -4.66
C VAL A 23 -2.97 1.11 -5.63
N THR A 24 -4.21 1.50 -5.36
CA THR A 24 -4.99 2.44 -6.18
C THR A 24 -5.06 3.85 -5.59
N GLN A 25 -4.53 4.05 -4.38
CA GLN A 25 -4.54 5.31 -3.61
C GLN A 25 -3.29 5.40 -2.74
N ASP A 26 -2.94 6.61 -2.28
CA ASP A 26 -1.77 6.85 -1.44
C ASP A 26 -1.75 5.97 -0.19
N VAL A 27 -0.57 5.50 0.18
CA VAL A 27 -0.33 4.72 1.40
C VAL A 27 0.33 5.64 2.43
N PRO A 28 -0.33 5.96 3.55
CA PRO A 28 0.25 6.84 4.57
C PRO A 28 1.56 6.28 5.15
N PRO A 29 2.50 7.14 5.59
CA PRO A 29 3.74 6.70 6.24
C PRO A 29 3.43 5.88 7.49
N GLN A 30 4.33 4.94 7.82
CA GLN A 30 4.19 4.05 8.99
C GLN A 30 2.84 3.27 9.04
N THR A 31 2.34 2.83 7.88
CA THR A 31 1.15 1.96 7.81
C THR A 31 1.40 0.71 6.98
N VAL A 32 0.56 -0.31 7.19
CA VAL A 32 0.50 -1.51 6.34
C VAL A 32 -0.70 -1.39 5.41
N GLY A 33 -0.45 -1.32 4.10
CA GLY A 33 -1.47 -1.36 3.06
C GLY A 33 -1.55 -2.73 2.39
N ALA A 34 -2.75 -3.32 2.29
CA ALA A 34 -2.93 -4.64 1.67
C ALA A 34 -4.30 -4.78 1.00
N GLY A 35 -4.42 -5.77 0.10
CA GLY A 35 -5.66 -6.09 -0.62
C GLY A 35 -5.74 -5.52 -2.04
N ASN A 36 -6.86 -5.79 -2.71
CA ASN A 36 -7.17 -5.31 -4.04
C ASN A 36 -8.65 -4.83 -4.06
N PRO A 37 -8.92 -3.51 -3.97
CA PRO A 37 -7.95 -2.41 -3.83
C PRO A 37 -7.25 -2.40 -2.46
N ALA A 38 -6.02 -1.88 -2.40
CA ALA A 38 -5.25 -1.80 -1.16
C ALA A 38 -5.86 -0.78 -0.18
N THR A 39 -6.02 -1.18 1.08
CA THR A 39 -6.46 -0.34 2.20
C THR A 39 -5.51 -0.48 3.38
N VAL A 40 -5.50 0.52 4.27
CA VAL A 40 -4.72 0.44 5.51
C VAL A 40 -5.34 -0.63 6.41
N VAL A 41 -4.53 -1.64 6.74
CA VAL A 41 -4.95 -2.75 7.62
C VAL A 41 -4.32 -2.67 9.01
N ARG A 42 -3.27 -1.84 9.18
CA ARG A 42 -2.55 -1.67 10.45
C ARG A 42 -1.68 -0.41 10.46
N GLU A 43 -1.52 0.21 11.63
CA GLU A 43 -0.51 1.24 11.93
C GLU A 43 0.78 0.60 12.53
N LEU A 44 1.96 1.15 12.21
CA LEU A 44 3.28 0.62 12.56
C LEU A 44 3.97 1.36 13.70
#